data_AF-A0A2L1UZ38-F1
#
_entry.id   AF-A0A2L1UZ38-F1
#
_cell.length_a   1.000
_cell.length_b   1.000
_cell.length_c   1.000
_cell.angle_alpha   90.00
_cell.angle_beta   90.00
_cell.angle_gamma   90.00
#
_symmetry.space_group_name_H-M   'P 1'
#
loop_
_entity.id
_entity.type
_entity.pdbx_description
1 polymer ?
#
loop_
_entity_poly.entity_id
_entity_poly.type
_entity_poly.pdbx_seq_one_letter_code
_entity_poly.pdbx_strand_id
1 'polypeptide(L)'
;MHQDWSPEQIAGWLKRCHPDNQEMQVSHETIYKTLFIQTRGALKKELQQCLRSGRAVRRSRTSSLKGKGLGSIPDAIPISERPSDVADRAIPGHWEGDLIQGSKNSYIVTLVERHSRFVMLAKIRDNNTITVISALIKQARELPVELYKTLTWDRGSEMTNHTRFTVATDIQVYFCDPQSPWQRGSNENTNRLLRQYFPKGTDLSVHSQQRLNSVARQLNERPRKTLDYESPAERFNQCVASIG
;
A
#
# COMPACT_ATOMS: atom_id res chain seq x y z
N MET A 1 8.57 -20.60 0.17
CA MET A 1 8.39 -19.29 0.85
C MET A 1 9.04 -18.11 0.13
N HIS A 2 9.60 -18.27 -1.08
CA HIS A 2 10.32 -17.19 -1.80
C HIS A 2 9.47 -16.00 -2.27
N GLN A 3 8.15 -16.04 -2.09
CA GLN A 3 7.22 -14.98 -2.50
C GLN A 3 6.71 -14.13 -1.31
N ASP A 4 7.23 -14.35 -0.10
CA ASP A 4 6.85 -13.63 1.14
C ASP A 4 5.35 -13.70 1.49
N TRP A 5 4.67 -14.77 1.08
CA TRP A 5 3.28 -15.04 1.45
C TRP A 5 3.20 -15.58 2.88
N SER A 6 2.23 -15.10 3.65
CA SER A 6 1.96 -15.69 4.96
C SER A 6 1.27 -17.04 4.82
N PRO A 7 1.40 -17.94 5.81
CA PRO A 7 0.64 -19.19 5.85
C PRO A 7 -0.86 -19.02 5.59
N GLU A 8 -1.49 -17.96 6.12
CA GLU A 8 -2.90 -17.65 5.84
C GLU A 8 -3.19 -17.35 4.36
N GLN A 9 -2.26 -16.69 3.66
CA GLN A 9 -2.40 -16.39 2.23
C GLN A 9 -2.22 -17.65 1.40
N ILE A 10 -1.24 -18.49 1.76
CA ILE A 10 -0.99 -19.78 1.09
C ILE A 10 -2.22 -20.67 1.23
N ALA A 11 -2.73 -20.85 2.45
CA ALA A 11 -3.91 -21.70 2.71
C ALA A 11 -5.14 -21.22 1.92
N GLY A 12 -5.44 -19.91 1.96
CA GLY A 12 -6.59 -19.38 1.24
C GLY A 12 -6.44 -19.43 -0.28
N TRP A 13 -5.23 -19.20 -0.80
CA TRP A 13 -4.94 -19.35 -2.23
C TRP A 13 -5.09 -20.79 -2.70
N LEU A 14 -4.53 -21.76 -1.96
CA LEU A 14 -4.66 -23.19 -2.28
C LEU A 14 -6.13 -23.62 -2.34
N LYS A 15 -6.92 -23.22 -1.34
CA LYS A 15 -8.36 -23.48 -1.29
C LYS A 15 -9.11 -22.91 -2.50
N ARG A 16 -8.74 -21.71 -2.94
CA ARG A 16 -9.34 -21.02 -4.10
C ARG A 16 -8.97 -21.71 -5.42
N CYS A 17 -7.70 -22.02 -5.62
CA CYS A 17 -7.20 -22.58 -6.88
C CYS A 17 -7.51 -24.07 -7.05
N HIS A 18 -7.78 -24.78 -5.95
CA HIS A 18 -8.03 -26.21 -5.96
C HIS A 18 -9.25 -26.58 -5.08
N PRO A 19 -10.46 -26.10 -5.43
CA PRO A 19 -11.65 -26.29 -4.61
C PRO A 19 -12.00 -27.78 -4.41
N ASP A 20 -11.81 -28.60 -5.45
CA ASP A 20 -12.18 -30.02 -5.46
C ASP A 20 -11.08 -30.97 -4.95
N ASN A 21 -9.90 -30.44 -4.61
CA ASN A 21 -8.79 -31.24 -4.10
C ASN A 21 -8.66 -31.10 -2.58
N GLN A 22 -9.10 -32.11 -1.85
CA GLN A 22 -9.06 -32.13 -0.38
C GLN A 22 -7.63 -32.01 0.19
N GLU A 23 -6.60 -32.47 -0.52
CA GLU A 23 -5.20 -32.35 -0.09
C GLU A 23 -4.70 -30.89 -0.14
N MET A 24 -5.33 -30.04 -0.95
CA MET A 24 -5.01 -28.62 -1.06
C MET A 24 -5.80 -27.75 -0.07
N GLN A 25 -6.63 -28.36 0.80
CA GLN A 25 -7.43 -27.67 1.82
C GLN A 25 -6.70 -27.57 3.17
N VAL A 26 -5.39 -27.29 3.16
CA VAL A 26 -4.56 -27.22 4.36
C VAL A 26 -4.83 -25.93 5.13
N SER A 27 -5.11 -26.04 6.44
CA SER A 27 -5.28 -24.86 7.30
C SER A 27 -3.95 -24.13 7.54
N HIS A 28 -4.01 -22.81 7.72
CA HIS A 28 -2.82 -22.02 8.03
C HIS A 28 -2.17 -22.43 9.37
N GLU A 29 -2.96 -22.92 10.33
CA GLU A 29 -2.46 -23.50 11.57
C GLU A 29 -1.63 -24.76 11.33
N THR A 30 -2.06 -25.63 10.42
CA THR A 30 -1.29 -26.83 10.04
C THR A 30 0.03 -26.43 9.40
N ILE A 31 0.04 -25.42 8.52
CA ILE A 31 1.27 -24.86 7.95
C ILE A 31 2.19 -24.36 9.09
N TYR A 32 1.67 -23.59 10.04
CA TYR A 32 2.46 -23.13 11.19
C TYR A 32 3.00 -24.30 12.03
N LYS A 33 2.16 -25.27 12.40
CA LYS A 33 2.56 -26.45 13.18
C LYS A 33 3.70 -27.21 12.50
N THR A 34 3.62 -27.45 11.20
CA THR A 34 4.68 -28.13 10.44
C THR A 34 6.01 -27.37 10.53
N LEU A 35 5.99 -26.04 10.42
CA LEU A 35 7.20 -25.22 10.53
C LEU A 35 7.86 -25.30 11.91
N PHE A 36 7.07 -25.43 12.99
CA PHE A 36 7.61 -25.56 14.35
C PHE A 36 8.01 -26.99 14.73
N ILE A 37 7.25 -27.99 14.27
CA ILE A 37 7.53 -29.41 14.55
C ILE A 37 8.82 -29.84 13.88
N GLN A 38 9.02 -29.49 12.60
CA GLN A 38 10.25 -29.80 11.86
C GLN A 38 11.50 -29.18 12.48
N THR A 39 11.33 -28.15 13.31
CA THR A 39 12.43 -27.40 13.92
C THR A 39 12.50 -27.58 15.43
N ARG A 40 11.81 -28.60 15.98
CA ARG A 40 11.78 -28.93 17.41
C ARG A 40 11.40 -27.74 18.30
N GLY A 41 10.43 -26.94 17.86
CA GLY A 41 9.86 -25.83 18.63
C GLY A 41 10.51 -24.46 18.42
N ALA A 42 11.65 -24.36 17.72
CA ALA A 42 12.30 -23.08 17.44
C ALA A 42 12.27 -22.77 15.94
N LEU A 43 11.70 -21.64 15.51
CA LEU A 43 11.64 -21.31 14.08
C LEU A 43 13.07 -21.17 13.50
N LYS A 44 13.37 -21.89 12.41
CA LYS A 44 14.66 -21.82 11.70
C LYS A 44 15.06 -20.37 11.43
N LYS A 45 16.35 -20.06 11.59
CA LYS A 45 16.90 -18.69 11.42
C LYS A 45 16.59 -18.08 10.06
N GLU A 46 16.56 -18.89 9.00
CA GLU A 46 16.17 -18.48 7.65
C GLU A 46 14.70 -18.06 7.58
N LEU A 47 13.81 -18.77 8.27
CA LEU A 47 12.37 -18.45 8.32
C LEU A 47 12.08 -17.22 9.18
N GLN A 48 12.94 -16.91 10.15
CA GLN A 48 12.83 -15.66 10.91
C GLN A 48 13.02 -14.43 10.02
N GLN A 49 13.81 -14.54 8.95
CA GLN A 49 13.98 -13.45 7.97
C GLN A 49 12.70 -13.20 7.15
N CYS A 50 11.83 -14.21 7.02
CA CYS A 50 10.54 -14.10 6.36
C CYS A 50 9.44 -13.49 7.25
N LEU A 51 9.73 -13.21 8.53
CA LEU A 51 8.76 -12.58 9.42
C LEU A 51 8.49 -11.13 9.01
N ARG A 52 7.21 -10.78 8.90
CA ARG A 52 6.75 -9.44 8.54
C ARG A 52 7.21 -8.34 9.50
N SER A 53 7.51 -8.71 10.75
CA SER A 53 8.06 -7.80 11.76
C SER A 53 9.18 -8.50 12.51
N GLY A 54 10.37 -7.90 12.50
CA GLY A 54 11.49 -8.31 13.34
C GLY A 54 11.45 -7.75 14.76
N ARG A 55 10.31 -7.21 15.22
CA ARG A 55 10.21 -6.67 16.58
C ARG A 55 10.13 -7.82 17.59
N ALA A 56 11.12 -7.89 18.47
CA ALA A 56 11.09 -8.79 19.62
C ALA A 56 10.10 -8.35 20.72
N VAL A 57 9.75 -7.07 20.78
CA VAL A 57 8.89 -6.49 21.83
C VAL A 57 7.76 -5.65 21.22
N ARG A 58 6.53 -5.85 21.71
CA ARG A 58 5.39 -4.98 21.40
C ARG A 58 5.63 -3.62 22.04
N ARG A 59 5.73 -2.57 21.21
CA ARG A 59 5.81 -1.20 21.71
C ARG A 59 4.43 -0.72 22.17
N SER A 60 4.41 0.02 23.27
CA SER A 60 3.25 0.82 23.70
C SER A 60 2.75 1.71 22.56
N ARG A 61 1.42 1.91 22.47
CA ARG A 61 0.74 2.80 21.50
C ARG A 61 0.88 4.29 21.83
N THR A 62 1.82 4.67 22.70
CA THR A 62 2.06 6.08 23.04
C THR A 62 3.02 6.73 22.05
N SER A 63 2.48 7.22 20.93
CA SER A 63 3.09 8.32 20.18
C SER A 63 2.01 9.32 19.81
N SER A 64 1.86 10.38 20.59
CA SER A 64 1.18 11.58 20.13
C SER A 64 2.19 12.45 19.39
N LEU A 65 1.92 12.78 18.13
CA LEU A 65 2.53 13.95 17.49
C LEU A 65 1.90 15.21 18.10
N LYS A 66 2.15 15.46 19.39
CA LYS A 66 1.87 16.78 19.98
C LYS A 66 2.97 17.72 19.48
N GLY A 67 2.59 18.74 18.73
CA GLY A 67 3.40 19.96 18.59
C GLY A 67 4.14 20.19 17.29
N LYS A 68 3.68 19.69 16.14
CA LYS A 68 3.98 20.35 14.86
C LYS A 68 2.67 20.68 14.19
N GLY A 69 2.34 21.97 14.15
CA GLY A 69 1.25 22.45 13.32
C GLY A 69 1.47 21.90 11.91
N LEU A 70 0.51 21.15 11.40
CA LEU A 70 0.46 20.84 9.98
C LEU A 70 0.25 22.19 9.29
N GLY A 71 1.10 22.53 8.32
CA GLY A 71 0.92 23.76 7.55
C GLY A 71 -0.49 23.80 6.95
N SER A 72 -1.04 25.00 6.76
CA SER A 72 -2.26 25.13 5.99
C SER A 72 -1.96 24.74 4.55
N ILE A 73 -2.72 23.79 3.99
CA ILE A 73 -2.71 23.51 2.55
C ILE A 73 -3.77 24.43 1.94
N PRO A 74 -3.38 25.43 1.13
CA PRO A 74 -4.32 26.30 0.44
C PRO A 74 -5.28 25.46 -0.41
N ASP A 75 -6.55 25.86 -0.47
CA ASP A 75 -7.59 25.23 -1.29
C ASP A 75 -7.83 23.74 -1.02
N ALA A 76 -7.43 23.25 0.16
CA ALA A 76 -7.58 21.85 0.53
C ALA A 76 -9.05 21.45 0.71
N ILE A 77 -9.50 20.55 -0.16
CA ILE A 77 -10.83 19.94 -0.06
C ILE A 77 -10.81 18.87 1.06
N PRO A 78 -11.64 19.00 2.11
CA PRO A 78 -11.67 18.03 3.20
C PRO A 78 -12.25 16.68 2.73
N ILE A 79 -11.83 15.60 3.37
CA ILE A 79 -12.31 14.25 3.04
C ILE A 79 -13.82 14.07 3.24
N SER A 80 -14.46 14.91 4.05
CA SER A 80 -15.91 14.94 4.23
C SER A 80 -16.68 15.36 2.97
N GLU A 81 -16.05 16.10 2.07
CA GLU A 81 -16.63 16.50 0.78
C GLU A 81 -16.42 15.44 -0.33
N ARG A 82 -15.74 14.33 -0.01
CA ARG A 82 -15.57 13.23 -0.95
C ARG A 82 -16.90 12.50 -1.16
N PRO A 83 -17.26 12.10 -2.40
CA PRO A 83 -18.48 11.34 -2.65
C PRO A 83 -18.61 10.11 -1.75
N SER A 84 -19.84 9.82 -1.32
CA SER A 84 -20.15 8.70 -0.42
C SER A 84 -19.70 7.35 -0.97
N ASP A 85 -19.80 7.17 -2.29
CA ASP A 85 -19.50 5.93 -2.99
C ASP A 85 -17.99 5.60 -2.99
N VAL A 86 -17.14 6.51 -2.49
CA VAL A 86 -15.71 6.23 -2.27
C VAL A 86 -15.46 5.49 -0.95
N ALA A 87 -16.40 5.58 0.01
CA ALA A 87 -16.24 5.04 1.34
C ALA A 87 -16.35 3.51 1.35
N ASP A 88 -17.27 2.95 0.59
CA ASP A 88 -17.57 1.50 0.53
C ASP A 88 -16.51 0.69 -0.24
N ARG A 89 -15.69 1.38 -1.05
CA ARG A 89 -14.65 0.77 -1.90
C ARG A 89 -15.23 -0.19 -2.95
N ALA A 90 -16.47 0.01 -3.35
CA ALA A 90 -17.16 -0.82 -4.33
C ALA A 90 -16.72 -0.50 -5.77
N ILE A 91 -16.29 0.73 -6.02
CA ILE A 91 -15.94 1.23 -7.36
C ILE A 91 -14.42 1.41 -7.50
N PRO A 92 -13.81 0.97 -8.61
CA PRO A 92 -12.39 1.21 -8.85
C PRO A 92 -12.08 2.67 -9.18
N GLY A 93 -10.82 3.04 -8.93
CA GLY A 93 -10.24 4.30 -9.36
C GLY A 93 -10.13 5.36 -8.27
N HIS A 94 -10.40 4.98 -7.01
CA HIS A 94 -10.16 5.86 -5.87
C HIS A 94 -8.84 5.48 -5.20
N TRP A 95 -7.87 6.39 -5.22
CA TRP A 95 -6.51 6.12 -4.77
C TRP A 95 -6.22 6.79 -3.43
N GLU A 96 -5.47 6.10 -2.58
CA GLU A 96 -4.85 6.67 -1.38
C GLU A 96 -3.35 6.83 -1.61
N GLY A 97 -2.80 8.01 -1.36
CA GLY A 97 -1.39 8.30 -1.56
C GLY A 97 -0.65 8.70 -0.28
N ASP A 98 0.65 8.37 -0.18
CA ASP A 98 1.56 8.70 0.94
C ASP A 98 2.99 8.95 0.46
N LEU A 99 3.82 9.46 1.38
CA LEU A 99 5.27 9.37 1.31
C LEU A 99 5.85 8.41 2.35
N ILE A 100 6.59 7.41 1.87
CA ILE A 100 7.53 6.66 2.70
C ILE A 100 8.86 7.41 2.75
N GLN A 101 9.22 7.89 3.94
CA GLN A 101 10.54 8.46 4.20
C GLN A 101 11.56 7.40 4.68
N GLY A 102 12.80 7.55 4.21
CA GLY A 102 14.01 6.83 4.64
C GLY A 102 15.03 7.75 5.30
N SER A 103 16.26 7.26 5.49
CA SER A 103 17.38 8.11 5.91
C SER A 103 17.92 8.96 4.75
N LYS A 104 18.79 9.92 5.07
CA LYS A 104 19.39 10.87 4.10
C LYS A 104 18.38 11.61 3.21
N ASN A 105 17.22 11.98 3.77
CA ASN A 105 16.16 12.68 3.03
C ASN A 105 15.77 11.97 1.72
N SER A 106 15.64 10.64 1.78
CA SER A 106 15.19 9.82 0.66
C SER A 106 13.71 9.45 0.82
N TYR A 107 12.98 9.41 -0.30
CA TYR A 107 11.52 9.27 -0.29
C TYR A 107 11.02 8.37 -1.41
N ILE A 108 9.89 7.71 -1.17
CA ILE A 108 9.12 6.95 -2.15
C ILE A 108 7.66 7.38 -2.02
N VAL A 109 7.05 7.76 -3.14
CA VAL A 109 5.60 7.93 -3.24
C VAL A 109 4.94 6.56 -3.27
N THR A 110 3.92 6.36 -2.44
CA THR A 110 3.10 5.13 -2.45
C THR A 110 1.67 5.47 -2.83
N LEU A 111 1.13 4.78 -3.82
CA LEU A 111 -0.25 4.90 -4.28
C LEU A 111 -0.92 3.55 -4.13
N VAL A 112 -2.11 3.53 -3.53
CA VAL A 112 -2.89 2.32 -3.30
C VAL A 112 -4.33 2.52 -3.73
N GLU A 113 -4.78 1.76 -4.71
CA GLU A 113 -6.16 1.79 -5.20
C GLU A 113 -7.09 1.13 -4.17
N ARG A 114 -8.21 1.78 -3.84
CA ARG A 114 -9.06 1.41 -2.70
C ARG A 114 -9.92 0.18 -2.95
N HIS A 115 -10.28 -0.13 -4.19
CA HIS A 115 -11.08 -1.30 -4.52
C HIS A 115 -10.21 -2.58 -4.54
N SER A 116 -9.30 -2.64 -5.50
CA SER A 116 -8.38 -3.74 -5.81
C SER A 116 -7.18 -3.86 -4.87
N ARG A 117 -6.84 -2.82 -4.09
CA ARG A 117 -5.57 -2.74 -3.32
C ARG A 117 -4.32 -2.69 -4.18
N PHE A 118 -4.44 -2.40 -5.48
CA PHE A 118 -3.31 -2.33 -6.38
C PHE A 118 -2.34 -1.22 -5.96
N VAL A 119 -1.05 -1.54 -5.93
CA VAL A 119 0.01 -0.67 -5.43
C VAL A 119 0.85 -0.17 -6.60
N MET A 120 1.06 1.15 -6.65
CA MET A 120 2.07 1.79 -7.49
C MET A 120 3.07 2.53 -6.60
N LEU A 121 4.34 2.50 -7.00
CA LEU A 121 5.43 3.15 -6.26
C LEU A 121 6.21 4.05 -7.21
N ALA A 122 6.44 5.29 -6.81
CA ALA A 122 7.27 6.21 -7.59
C ALA A 122 8.48 6.70 -6.78
N LYS A 123 9.66 6.56 -7.38
CA LYS A 123 10.91 7.11 -6.86
C LYS A 123 10.91 8.62 -7.09
N ILE A 124 11.21 9.36 -6.04
CA ILE A 124 11.35 10.81 -6.07
C ILE A 124 12.69 11.21 -5.49
N ARG A 125 13.23 12.35 -5.94
CA ARG A 125 14.54 12.86 -5.51
C ARG A 125 14.48 13.56 -4.15
N ASP A 126 13.34 14.18 -3.83
CA ASP A 126 13.07 14.90 -2.59
C ASP A 126 11.54 14.96 -2.37
N ASN A 127 11.11 15.41 -1.20
CA ASN A 127 9.69 15.62 -0.87
C ASN A 127 9.20 17.03 -1.21
N ASN A 128 9.87 17.75 -2.10
CA ASN A 128 9.41 19.07 -2.52
C ASN A 128 8.10 18.93 -3.30
N THR A 129 7.18 19.87 -3.09
CA THR A 129 5.84 19.86 -3.71
C THR A 129 5.90 19.65 -5.22
N ILE A 130 6.77 20.36 -5.93
CA ILE A 130 6.91 20.22 -7.39
C ILE A 130 7.31 18.79 -7.78
N THR A 131 8.24 18.17 -7.05
CA THR A 131 8.70 16.81 -7.31
C THR A 131 7.59 15.79 -7.09
N VAL A 132 6.89 15.90 -5.96
CA VAL A 132 5.79 14.98 -5.60
C VAL A 132 4.65 15.11 -6.60
N ILE A 133 4.17 16.33 -6.87
CA ILE A 133 3.09 16.57 -7.84
C ILE A 133 3.46 16.08 -9.24
N SER A 134 4.69 16.31 -9.70
CA SER A 134 5.14 15.82 -11.01
C SER A 134 5.14 14.29 -11.09
N ALA A 135 5.55 13.62 -10.02
CA ALA A 135 5.51 12.16 -9.94
C ALA A 135 4.06 11.64 -9.94
N LEU A 136 3.15 12.29 -9.21
CA LEU A 136 1.73 11.93 -9.20
C LEU A 136 1.08 12.09 -10.56
N ILE A 137 1.32 13.22 -11.25
CA ILE A 137 0.81 13.44 -12.61
C ILE A 137 1.31 12.34 -13.56
N LYS A 138 2.60 11.99 -13.47
CA LYS A 138 3.17 10.92 -14.29
C LYS A 138 2.46 9.59 -14.04
N GLN A 139 2.27 9.21 -12.78
CA GLN A 139 1.61 7.95 -12.43
C GLN A 139 0.13 7.95 -12.84
N ALA A 140 -0.59 9.07 -12.70
CA ALA A 140 -1.98 9.16 -13.14
C ALA A 140 -2.13 8.96 -14.65
N ARG A 141 -1.21 9.50 -15.45
CA ARG A 141 -1.22 9.36 -16.92
C ARG A 141 -0.85 7.97 -17.44
N GLU A 142 -0.33 7.09 -16.58
CA GLU A 142 -0.06 5.69 -16.95
C GLU A 142 -1.34 4.84 -16.94
N LEU A 143 -2.46 5.38 -16.43
CA LEU A 143 -3.73 4.67 -16.30
C LEU A 143 -4.83 5.32 -17.16
N PRO A 144 -5.82 4.53 -17.63
CA PRO A 144 -7.08 5.05 -18.14
C PRO A 144 -7.76 5.97 -17.11
N VAL A 145 -8.43 7.02 -17.59
CA VAL A 145 -9.06 8.03 -16.73
C VAL A 145 -10.12 7.42 -15.81
N GLU A 146 -10.80 6.39 -16.27
CA GLU A 146 -11.83 5.65 -15.54
C GLU A 146 -11.27 4.91 -14.32
N LEU A 147 -9.96 4.60 -14.33
CA LEU A 147 -9.24 3.94 -13.24
C LEU A 147 -8.51 4.93 -12.33
N TYR A 148 -8.69 6.23 -12.50
CA TYR A 148 -8.12 7.24 -11.60
C TYR A 148 -9.07 8.43 -11.41
N LYS A 149 -10.11 8.21 -10.60
CA LYS A 149 -11.20 9.16 -10.32
C LYS A 149 -10.85 10.18 -9.25
N THR A 150 -10.21 9.75 -8.16
CA THR A 150 -9.88 10.65 -7.03
C THR A 150 -8.59 10.23 -6.34
N LEU A 151 -7.89 11.19 -5.75
CA LEU A 151 -6.76 10.96 -4.86
C LEU A 151 -7.10 11.40 -3.42
N THR A 152 -6.74 10.59 -2.43
CA THR A 152 -6.81 10.94 -1.01
C THR A 152 -5.42 10.98 -0.41
N TRP A 153 -5.05 12.08 0.25
CA TRP A 153 -3.75 12.29 0.87
C TRP A 153 -3.90 12.81 2.31
N ASP A 154 -2.82 12.74 3.09
CA ASP A 154 -2.76 13.47 4.37
C ASP A 154 -2.46 14.96 4.15
N ARG A 155 -2.42 15.74 5.25
CA ARG A 155 -2.13 17.19 5.16
C ARG A 155 -0.63 17.50 5.15
N GLY A 156 0.17 16.68 4.46
CA GLY A 156 1.60 16.89 4.25
C GLY A 156 1.90 18.13 3.41
N SER A 157 2.95 18.87 3.77
CA SER A 157 3.36 20.10 3.06
C SER A 157 3.79 19.84 1.61
N GLU A 158 4.16 18.61 1.29
CA GLU A 158 4.42 18.18 -0.08
C GLU A 158 3.20 18.31 -1.00
N MET A 159 1.98 18.41 -0.45
CA MET A 159 0.73 18.60 -1.21
C MET A 159 0.23 20.04 -1.25
N THR A 160 1.05 21.02 -0.84
CA THR A 160 0.66 22.45 -0.81
C THR A 160 0.14 22.98 -2.16
N ASN A 161 0.66 22.48 -3.29
CA ASN A 161 0.25 22.86 -4.66
C ASN A 161 -0.47 21.70 -5.38
N HIS A 162 -1.37 21.03 -4.67
CA HIS A 162 -2.16 19.91 -5.21
C HIS A 162 -3.10 20.33 -6.34
N THR A 163 -3.54 21.59 -6.39
CA THR A 163 -4.40 22.10 -7.46
C THR A 163 -3.75 21.95 -8.84
N ARG A 164 -2.41 22.04 -8.93
CA ARG A 164 -1.67 21.74 -10.17
C ARG A 164 -1.81 20.29 -10.62
N PHE A 165 -1.95 19.33 -9.69
CA PHE A 165 -2.27 17.95 -10.04
C PHE A 165 -3.67 17.89 -10.65
N THR A 166 -4.67 18.43 -9.96
CA THR A 166 -6.06 18.46 -10.43
C THR A 166 -6.19 19.09 -11.81
N VAL A 167 -5.58 20.26 -12.04
CA VAL A 167 -5.61 20.94 -13.35
C VAL A 167 -4.97 20.10 -14.46
N ALA A 168 -3.93 19.33 -14.15
CA ALA A 168 -3.18 18.56 -15.15
C ALA A 168 -3.79 17.19 -15.48
N THR A 169 -4.72 16.69 -14.65
CA THR A 169 -5.26 15.33 -14.73
C THR A 169 -6.79 15.25 -14.66
N ASP A 170 -7.46 16.33 -14.26
CA ASP A 170 -8.89 16.40 -13.92
C ASP A 170 -9.29 15.54 -12.70
N ILE A 171 -8.32 15.19 -11.85
CA ILE A 171 -8.52 14.29 -10.71
C ILE A 171 -8.58 15.09 -9.41
N GLN A 172 -9.70 14.99 -8.69
CA GLN A 172 -9.88 15.69 -7.42
C GLN A 172 -9.03 15.08 -6.30
N VAL A 173 -8.44 15.96 -5.48
CA VAL A 173 -7.61 15.59 -4.31
C VAL A 173 -8.36 15.94 -3.04
N TYR A 174 -8.53 14.94 -2.17
CA TYR A 174 -9.19 15.07 -0.88
C TYR A 174 -8.19 14.86 0.27
N PHE A 175 -8.32 15.66 1.32
CA PHE A 175 -7.39 15.67 2.44
C PHE A 175 -8.01 15.08 3.70
N CYS A 176 -7.32 14.13 4.31
CA CYS A 176 -7.71 13.60 5.61
C CYS A 176 -7.79 14.70 6.68
N ASP A 177 -8.61 14.45 7.69
CA ASP A 177 -8.68 15.29 8.87
C ASP A 177 -7.39 15.17 9.69
N PRO A 178 -6.96 16.24 10.35
CA PRO A 178 -5.86 16.16 11.31
C PRO A 178 -6.10 15.04 12.32
N GLN A 179 -5.02 14.31 12.65
CA GLN A 179 -5.05 13.24 13.64
C GLN A 179 -5.99 12.06 13.31
N SER A 180 -6.40 11.91 12.05
CA SER A 180 -7.33 10.85 11.61
C SER A 180 -6.69 9.82 10.66
N PRO A 181 -5.62 9.11 11.08
CA PRO A 181 -4.90 8.16 10.23
C PRO A 181 -5.77 7.04 9.64
N TRP A 182 -6.84 6.64 10.34
CA TRP A 182 -7.75 5.58 9.90
C TRP A 182 -8.50 5.91 8.59
N GLN A 183 -8.62 7.19 8.23
CA GLN A 183 -9.22 7.64 6.97
C GLN A 183 -8.44 7.18 5.73
N ARG A 184 -7.19 6.76 5.92
CA ARG A 184 -6.26 6.25 4.89
C ARG A 184 -5.68 4.87 5.24
N GLY A 185 -6.52 4.04 5.87
CA GLY A 185 -6.11 2.74 6.41
C GLY A 185 -5.57 1.74 5.38
N SER A 186 -5.90 1.89 4.08
CA SER A 186 -5.35 1.00 3.04
C SER A 186 -3.86 1.25 2.87
N ASN A 187 -3.50 2.51 2.72
CA ASN A 187 -2.11 2.89 2.52
C ASN A 187 -1.27 2.69 3.80
N GLU A 188 -1.81 2.92 5.01
CA GLU A 188 -1.11 2.56 6.25
C GLU A 188 -0.73 1.06 6.31
N ASN A 189 -1.67 0.19 5.93
CA ASN A 189 -1.43 -1.25 5.89
C ASN A 189 -0.42 -1.63 4.81
N THR A 190 -0.53 -1.04 3.61
CA THR A 190 0.43 -1.28 2.52
C THR A 190 1.82 -0.78 2.88
N ASN A 191 1.95 0.40 3.49
CA ASN A 191 3.23 0.94 3.95
C ASN A 191 3.89 0.04 4.98
N ARG A 192 3.11 -0.60 5.87
CA ARG A 192 3.64 -1.61 6.79
C ARG A 192 4.24 -2.82 6.06
N LEU A 193 3.62 -3.26 4.95
CA LEU A 193 4.16 -4.35 4.12
C LEU A 193 5.40 -3.92 3.35
N LEU A 194 5.39 -2.71 2.78
CA LEU A 194 6.53 -2.14 2.08
C LEU A 194 7.77 -2.02 2.97
N ARG A 195 7.62 -1.86 4.29
CA ARG A 195 8.75 -1.88 5.24
C ARG A 195 9.49 -3.22 5.34
N GLN A 196 8.98 -4.32 4.77
CA GLN A 196 9.75 -5.56 4.59
C GLN A 196 10.85 -5.38 3.52
N TYR A 197 10.55 -4.61 2.48
CA TYR A 197 11.46 -4.35 1.35
C TYR A 197 12.27 -3.06 1.55
N PHE A 198 11.70 -2.10 2.28
CA PHE A 198 12.25 -0.77 2.52
C PHE A 198 12.26 -0.47 4.02
N PRO A 199 13.14 -1.12 4.81
CA PRO A 199 13.14 -1.01 6.26
C PRO A 199 13.22 0.45 6.75
N LYS A 200 12.68 0.72 7.94
CA LYS A 200 12.76 2.07 8.52
C LYS A 200 14.22 2.42 8.79
N GLY A 201 14.61 3.67 8.50
CA GLY A 201 15.95 4.19 8.75
C GLY A 201 17.00 3.84 7.68
N THR A 202 16.64 3.08 6.64
CA THR A 202 17.53 2.81 5.52
C THR A 202 17.46 3.91 4.47
N ASP A 203 18.53 4.04 3.70
CA ASP A 203 18.62 5.00 2.60
C ASP A 203 17.85 4.45 1.40
N LEU A 204 16.74 5.10 1.03
CA LEU A 204 15.89 4.70 -0.09
C LEU A 204 16.44 5.20 -1.44
N SER A 205 17.42 6.11 -1.43
CA SER A 205 17.99 6.65 -2.67
C SER A 205 18.71 5.56 -3.47
N VAL A 206 19.20 4.51 -2.80
CA VAL A 206 19.90 3.37 -3.40
C VAL A 206 19.00 2.49 -4.28
N HIS A 207 17.67 2.57 -4.12
CA HIS A 207 16.74 1.75 -4.88
C HIS A 207 16.37 2.42 -6.21
N SER A 208 16.51 1.70 -7.33
CA SER A 208 16.05 2.16 -8.64
C SER A 208 14.52 2.09 -8.77
N GLN A 209 13.95 2.85 -9.71
CA GLN A 209 12.52 2.73 -10.04
C GLN A 209 12.15 1.29 -10.46
N GLN A 210 13.04 0.59 -11.17
CA GLN A 210 12.84 -0.81 -11.55
C GLN A 210 12.71 -1.73 -10.31
N ARG A 211 13.51 -1.50 -9.26
CA ARG A 211 13.38 -2.23 -8.00
C ARG A 211 12.06 -1.91 -7.30
N LEU A 212 11.58 -0.66 -7.36
CA LEU A 212 10.27 -0.32 -6.81
C LEU A 212 9.15 -1.04 -7.57
N ASN A 213 9.21 -1.05 -8.90
CA ASN A 213 8.22 -1.73 -9.74
C ASN A 213 8.18 -3.24 -9.46
N SER A 214 9.33 -3.89 -9.26
CA SER A 214 9.36 -5.32 -8.92
C SER A 214 8.79 -5.62 -7.53
N VAL A 215 9.03 -4.76 -6.55
CA VAL A 215 8.41 -4.87 -5.22
C VAL A 215 6.89 -4.63 -5.29
N ALA A 216 6.44 -3.62 -6.03
CA ALA A 216 5.02 -3.37 -6.26
C ALA A 216 4.34 -4.58 -6.91
N ARG A 217 4.96 -5.15 -7.94
CA ARG A 217 4.49 -6.37 -8.61
C ARG A 217 4.35 -7.55 -7.63
N GLN A 218 5.36 -7.81 -6.79
CA GLN A 218 5.27 -8.86 -5.77
C GLN A 218 4.13 -8.65 -4.77
N LEU A 219 3.83 -7.39 -4.41
CA LEU A 219 2.68 -7.08 -3.56
C LEU A 219 1.34 -7.19 -4.29
N ASN A 220 1.31 -6.91 -5.59
CA ASN A 220 0.13 -6.97 -6.44
C ASN A 220 -0.20 -8.39 -6.89
N GLU A 221 0.78 -9.30 -6.95
CA GLU A 221 0.58 -10.73 -7.21
C GLU A 221 0.28 -11.52 -5.92
N ARG A 222 0.28 -10.86 -4.76
CA ARG A 222 0.06 -11.50 -3.46
C ARG A 222 -1.43 -11.62 -3.12
N PRO A 223 -1.96 -12.83 -2.85
CA PRO A 223 -3.34 -13.06 -2.43
C PRO A 223 -3.75 -12.23 -1.22
N ARG A 224 -4.96 -11.67 -1.23
CA ARG A 224 -5.51 -10.86 -0.13
C ARG A 224 -6.79 -11.48 0.40
N LYS A 225 -6.82 -11.78 1.70
CA LYS A 225 -8.04 -12.23 2.39
C LYS A 225 -9.22 -11.27 2.19
N THR A 226 -8.96 -9.96 2.12
CA THR A 226 -9.99 -8.93 1.88
C THR A 226 -10.57 -8.95 0.47
N LEU A 227 -9.98 -9.70 -0.45
CA LEU A 227 -10.41 -9.88 -1.84
C LEU A 227 -10.71 -11.37 -2.10
N ASP A 228 -11.13 -12.11 -1.07
CA ASP A 228 -11.39 -13.56 -1.16
C ASP A 228 -10.23 -14.35 -1.78
N TYR A 229 -9.01 -13.94 -1.40
CA TYR A 229 -7.73 -14.48 -1.85
C TYR A 229 -7.40 -14.27 -3.32
N GLU A 230 -8.11 -13.39 -4.02
CA GLU A 230 -7.58 -12.76 -5.24
C GLU A 230 -6.38 -11.87 -4.91
N SER A 231 -5.47 -11.79 -5.86
CA SER A 231 -4.39 -10.83 -5.85
C SER A 231 -4.88 -9.44 -6.34
N PRO A 232 -4.27 -8.35 -5.87
CA PRO A 232 -4.60 -7.01 -6.35
C PRO A 232 -4.48 -6.87 -7.87
N ALA A 233 -3.52 -7.55 -8.49
CA ALA A 233 -3.34 -7.56 -9.94
C ALA A 233 -4.51 -8.23 -10.66
N GLU A 234 -4.99 -9.39 -10.19
CA GLU A 234 -6.17 -10.05 -10.76
C GLU A 234 -7.39 -9.13 -10.67
N ARG A 235 -7.67 -8.58 -9.49
CA ARG A 235 -8.83 -7.70 -9.29
C ARG A 235 -8.73 -6.42 -10.14
N PHE A 236 -7.55 -5.80 -10.19
CA PHE A 236 -7.34 -4.60 -11.00
C PHE A 236 -7.47 -4.88 -12.49
N ASN A 237 -6.94 -6.00 -12.98
CA ASN A 237 -7.09 -6.40 -14.39
C ASN A 237 -8.55 -6.67 -14.78
N GLN A 238 -9.36 -7.24 -13.88
CA GLN A 238 -10.81 -7.38 -14.09
C GLN A 238 -11.47 -6.00 -14.26
N CYS A 239 -11.08 -5.00 -13.46
CA CYS A 239 -11.58 -3.62 -13.61
C CYS A 239 -11.16 -3.02 -14.96
N VAL A 240 -9.89 -3.17 -15.36
CA VAL A 240 -9.40 -2.72 -16.68
C VAL A 240 -10.21 -3.35 -17.81
N ALA A 241 -10.43 -4.67 -17.75
CA ALA A 241 -11.16 -5.41 -18.77
C ALA A 241 -12.66 -5.08 -18.82
N SER A 242 -13.22 -4.46 -17.78
CA SER A 242 -14.62 -4.03 -17.76
C SER A 242 -14.85 -2.62 -18.35
N ILE A 243 -13.77 -1.88 -18.63
CA ILE A 243 -13.80 -0.51 -19.13
C ILE A 243 -13.53 -0.45 -20.65
N GLY A 244 -12.79 -1.44 -21.17
CA GLY A 244 -12.52 -1.61 -22.61
C GLY A 244 -13.45 -2.64 -23.25
#